data_AF-A0A543INT5-F1
#
_entry.id   AF-A0A543INT5-F1
#
_cell.length_a   1.000
_cell.length_b   1.000
_cell.length_c   1.000
_cell.angle_alpha   90.00
_cell.angle_beta   90.00
_cell.angle_gamma   90.00
#
_symmetry.space_group_name_H-M   'P 1'
#
loop_
_entity.id
_entity.type
_entity.pdbx_description
1 polymer ?
#
loop_
_entity_poly.entity_id
_entity_poly.type
_entity_poly.pdbx_seq_one_letter_code
_entity_poly.pdbx_strand_id
1 'polypeptide(L)'
;MRLREHGPAAPGGGVRVALGMGSGLASGLAVGALMGSQGLLAYHGGYGWAVFALYAAVVGVLLGAFAGRWPSGPAVSAAGGLLLGLLGWAVWWLTLDPWLRGITPTWSVDAATAVHPELVGSLLQGTLAGMLFPLAVRGFPARPAGEAAPAPRVVIVGGGFGGVGAARRFERLNLRGHRIDVTLISDSNYLLFTPMLAEVASGGLEAQHISSPVRAAASHTRFRHGRVIGVDVARRRVVLEAGNEPVGYEHLVLAVGSVPHFPELPGVAEHALTLKSLGDAVRLRDRVLRLLERADQETDPAERRRLLTFVVAGGGFAGTESVAELYDLTHDVLAFYPGIDPDEPRFVLVHSDERILPELSESLGRYALEKLRSRGIEFRLGVRAAGATARSVRLDSGEVIETATFVWTAGNRPNPMLRTLPGESGRRGAVVVDRTLRAFGMDRVWAIGDCAQIPADDGAFHPPTAQHAMREGRAVADNIAAVLKGQRPMPFRFRTIGTFVALGHRTAAGEIRGRPFSGLSAWLLWRGIYLAKLPGVERRVRVLLDWVLDAAFPRDIVVTGPPADGPAPLPERGAR
;
A
#
# COMPACT_ATOMS: atom_id res chain seq x y z
N MET A 1 -52.34 -30.78 10.27
CA MET A 1 -52.00 -32.22 10.30
C MET A 1 -51.01 -32.46 9.18
N ARG A 2 -49.79 -32.90 9.55
CA ARG A 2 -48.66 -33.35 8.69
C ARG A 2 -47.98 -32.28 7.81
N LEU A 3 -46.65 -32.19 7.70
CA LEU A 3 -45.53 -32.89 8.34
C LEU A 3 -44.28 -32.01 8.19
N ARG A 4 -43.38 -32.12 9.16
CA ARG A 4 -42.03 -31.54 9.26
C ARG A 4 -41.16 -31.88 8.06
N GLU A 5 -40.17 -31.02 7.75
CA GLU A 5 -38.77 -31.46 7.64
C GLU A 5 -37.83 -30.43 8.30
N HIS A 6 -36.86 -30.95 9.05
CA HIS A 6 -35.86 -30.25 9.83
C HIS A 6 -34.50 -30.29 9.12
N GLY A 7 -33.81 -29.14 9.11
CA GLY A 7 -32.36 -29.01 9.27
C GLY A 7 -31.48 -29.08 8.00
N PRO A 8 -30.18 -28.70 8.09
CA PRO A 8 -29.46 -28.22 9.27
C PRO A 8 -28.76 -26.85 9.07
N ALA A 9 -28.33 -26.28 10.21
CA ALA A 9 -27.32 -25.25 10.27
C ALA A 9 -25.99 -25.74 9.65
N ALA A 10 -25.22 -24.84 9.04
CA ALA A 10 -23.79 -25.11 8.84
C ALA A 10 -22.91 -23.86 9.07
N PRO A 11 -21.70 -24.06 9.63
CA PRO A 11 -20.85 -23.02 10.18
C PRO A 11 -19.78 -22.56 9.17
N GLY A 12 -18.97 -21.57 9.54
CA GLY A 12 -17.52 -21.70 9.32
C GLY A 12 -16.83 -20.78 8.32
N GLY A 13 -16.03 -19.87 8.88
CA GLY A 13 -14.76 -19.48 8.26
C GLY A 13 -13.75 -20.64 8.23
N GLY A 14 -13.80 -21.56 9.20
CA GLY A 14 -13.05 -22.83 9.14
C GLY A 14 -13.60 -23.79 8.08
N VAL A 15 -14.90 -23.71 7.80
CA VAL A 15 -15.57 -24.53 6.79
C VAL A 15 -15.21 -24.09 5.38
N ARG A 16 -14.89 -22.81 5.11
CA ARG A 16 -14.39 -22.40 3.79
C ARG A 16 -12.99 -22.91 3.46
N VAL A 17 -12.09 -22.94 4.45
CA VAL A 17 -10.76 -23.56 4.28
C VAL A 17 -10.90 -25.08 4.19
N ALA A 18 -11.73 -25.70 5.04
CA ALA A 18 -11.99 -27.14 5.01
C ALA A 18 -12.73 -27.60 3.74
N LEU A 19 -13.64 -26.79 3.18
CA LEU A 19 -14.31 -27.02 1.90
C LEU A 19 -13.36 -26.77 0.72
N GLY A 20 -12.46 -25.79 0.80
CA GLY A 20 -11.40 -25.57 -0.19
C GLY A 20 -10.40 -26.72 -0.22
N MET A 21 -10.01 -27.23 0.95
CA MET A 21 -9.19 -28.43 1.09
C MET A 21 -9.93 -29.68 0.62
N GLY A 22 -11.21 -29.84 1.00
CA GLY A 22 -12.04 -30.97 0.62
C GLY A 22 -12.35 -31.02 -0.88
N SER A 23 -12.61 -29.88 -1.51
CA SER A 23 -12.78 -29.78 -2.97
C SER A 23 -11.46 -30.01 -3.71
N GLY A 24 -10.33 -29.49 -3.22
CA GLY A 24 -9.01 -29.79 -3.76
C GLY A 24 -8.66 -31.28 -3.68
N LEU A 25 -9.02 -31.94 -2.57
CA LEU A 25 -8.85 -33.38 -2.38
C LEU A 25 -9.74 -34.18 -3.33
N ALA A 26 -11.02 -33.81 -3.46
CA ALA A 26 -11.97 -34.47 -4.34
C ALA A 26 -11.59 -34.32 -5.82
N SER A 27 -11.14 -33.14 -6.24
CA SER A 27 -10.62 -32.91 -7.59
C SER A 27 -9.32 -33.68 -7.84
N GLY A 28 -8.40 -33.72 -6.86
CA GLY A 28 -7.17 -34.52 -6.96
C GLY A 28 -7.44 -36.03 -7.09
N LEU A 29 -8.41 -36.55 -6.33
CA LEU A 29 -8.84 -37.95 -6.41
C LEU A 29 -9.57 -38.26 -7.71
N ALA A 30 -10.43 -37.36 -8.20
CA ALA A 30 -11.14 -37.52 -9.47
C ALA A 30 -10.17 -37.51 -10.66
N VAL A 31 -9.17 -36.62 -10.65
CA VAL A 31 -8.11 -36.60 -11.67
C VAL A 31 -7.25 -37.86 -11.58
N GLY A 32 -6.86 -38.30 -10.39
CA GLY A 32 -6.12 -39.54 -10.20
C GLY A 32 -6.88 -40.78 -10.70
N ALA A 33 -8.19 -40.86 -10.45
CA ALA A 33 -9.05 -41.92 -10.95
C ALA A 33 -9.19 -41.88 -12.49
N LEU A 34 -9.35 -40.69 -13.07
CA LEU A 34 -9.43 -40.51 -14.52
C LEU A 34 -8.13 -40.98 -15.21
N MET A 35 -6.97 -40.57 -14.68
CA MET A 35 -5.66 -40.97 -15.22
C MET A 35 -5.38 -42.47 -15.04
N GLY A 36 -5.80 -43.06 -13.91
CA GLY A 36 -5.72 -44.51 -13.69
C GLY A 36 -6.60 -45.29 -14.66
N SER A 37 -7.79 -44.79 -14.98
CA SER A 37 -8.74 -45.45 -15.89
C SER A 37 -8.31 -45.43 -17.37
N GLN A 38 -7.48 -44.46 -17.76
CA GLN A 38 -6.98 -44.34 -19.14
C GLN A 38 -5.63 -45.06 -19.36
N GLY A 39 -5.15 -45.83 -18.39
CA GLY A 39 -3.89 -46.59 -18.51
C GLY A 39 -2.60 -45.75 -18.48
N LEU A 40 -2.71 -44.43 -18.34
CA LEU A 40 -1.59 -43.47 -18.30
C LEU A 40 -0.67 -43.63 -17.08
N LEU A 41 -1.10 -44.37 -16.05
CA LEU A 41 -0.30 -44.69 -14.85
C LEU A 41 0.18 -46.15 -14.78
N ALA A 42 -0.21 -47.00 -15.74
CA ALA A 42 0.13 -48.42 -15.73
C ALA A 42 1.48 -48.72 -16.39
N TYR A 43 2.06 -47.76 -17.11
CA TYR A 43 3.36 -47.93 -17.76
C TYR A 43 4.46 -47.19 -16.97
N HIS A 44 5.12 -47.96 -16.12
CA HIS A 44 6.52 -47.82 -15.70
C HIS A 44 6.83 -47.09 -14.39
N GLY A 45 7.28 -47.90 -13.40
CA GLY A 45 8.20 -47.44 -12.36
C GLY A 45 7.69 -47.48 -10.92
N GLY A 46 7.10 -48.59 -10.48
CA GLY A 46 7.09 -49.04 -9.06
C GLY A 46 6.36 -48.20 -8.00
N TYR A 47 6.03 -46.94 -8.25
CA TYR A 47 5.29 -46.10 -7.31
C TYR A 47 3.80 -46.21 -7.60
N GLY A 48 3.07 -46.88 -6.70
CA GLY A 48 1.64 -47.09 -6.85
C GLY A 48 0.84 -45.78 -6.89
N TRP A 49 -0.36 -45.85 -7.47
CA TRP A 49 -1.37 -44.78 -7.59
C TRP A 49 -1.50 -43.88 -6.34
N ALA A 50 -1.25 -44.44 -5.15
CA ALA A 50 -1.32 -43.77 -3.86
C ALA A 50 -0.30 -42.63 -3.70
N VAL A 51 0.93 -42.76 -4.22
CA VAL A 51 1.98 -41.73 -4.09
C VAL A 51 1.62 -40.52 -4.96
N PHE A 52 1.15 -40.76 -6.17
CA PHE A 52 0.71 -39.72 -7.09
C PHE A 52 -0.59 -39.04 -6.63
N ALA A 53 -1.56 -39.81 -6.14
CA ALA A 53 -2.79 -39.27 -5.55
C ALA A 53 -2.49 -38.38 -4.33
N LEU A 54 -1.50 -38.76 -3.52
CA LEU A 54 -1.04 -37.96 -2.38
C LEU A 54 -0.40 -36.64 -2.84
N TYR A 55 0.47 -36.67 -3.85
CA TYR A 55 1.07 -35.46 -4.43
C TYR A 55 0.01 -34.51 -5.01
N ALA A 56 -0.93 -35.03 -5.83
CA ALA A 56 -2.02 -34.26 -6.42
C ALA A 56 -2.94 -33.66 -5.35
N ALA A 57 -3.23 -34.40 -4.28
CA ALA A 57 -4.01 -33.91 -3.14
C ALA A 57 -3.28 -32.79 -2.39
N VAL A 58 -1.97 -32.91 -2.14
CA VAL A 58 -1.17 -31.88 -1.47
C VAL A 58 -1.11 -30.60 -2.31
N VAL A 59 -0.85 -30.71 -3.61
CA VAL A 59 -0.81 -29.56 -4.53
C VAL A 59 -2.20 -28.91 -4.65
N GLY A 60 -3.27 -29.70 -4.79
CA GLY A 60 -4.64 -29.20 -4.84
C GLY A 60 -5.05 -28.46 -3.56
N VAL A 61 -4.63 -28.95 -2.39
CA VAL A 61 -4.84 -28.29 -1.08
C VAL A 61 -4.09 -26.95 -1.00
N LEU A 62 -2.82 -26.91 -1.44
CA LEU A 62 -2.01 -25.69 -1.45
C LEU A 62 -2.58 -24.63 -2.41
N LEU A 63 -3.03 -25.04 -3.60
CA LEU A 63 -3.64 -24.16 -4.59
C LEU A 63 -5.02 -23.66 -4.15
N GLY A 64 -5.86 -24.51 -3.56
CA GLY A 64 -7.16 -24.11 -3.00
C GLY A 64 -7.03 -23.09 -1.86
N ALA A 65 -5.98 -23.21 -1.04
CA ALA A 65 -5.67 -22.24 0.00
C ALA A 65 -5.18 -20.89 -0.55
N PHE A 66 -4.51 -20.88 -1.71
CA PHE A 66 -3.97 -19.68 -2.35
C PHE A 66 -4.98 -18.92 -3.21
N ALA A 67 -5.83 -19.64 -3.94
CA ALA A 67 -6.61 -19.10 -5.06
C ALA A 67 -8.04 -18.64 -4.70
N GLY A 68 -8.52 -18.92 -3.48
CA GLY A 68 -9.83 -18.44 -2.97
C GLY A 68 -9.97 -16.91 -2.79
N ARG A 69 -9.10 -16.10 -3.43
CA ARG A 69 -9.03 -14.64 -3.33
C ARG A 69 -8.95 -13.89 -4.66
N TRP A 70 -8.93 -14.57 -5.80
CA TRP A 70 -8.74 -13.95 -7.11
C TRP A 70 -10.02 -14.04 -7.96
N PRO A 71 -10.46 -12.95 -8.61
CA PRO A 71 -11.42 -13.02 -9.70
C PRO A 71 -10.65 -13.31 -11.00
N SER A 72 -10.63 -14.57 -11.45
CA SER A 72 -10.01 -14.94 -12.73
C SER A 72 -11.06 -15.50 -13.69
N GLY A 73 -11.07 -14.97 -14.92
CA GLY A 73 -11.86 -15.52 -16.02
C GLY A 73 -11.35 -16.91 -16.44
N PRO A 74 -12.12 -17.67 -17.26
CA PRO A 74 -11.75 -19.01 -17.69
C PRO A 74 -10.43 -19.08 -18.46
N ALA A 75 -10.09 -18.05 -19.25
CA ALA A 75 -8.84 -18.00 -20.01
C ALA A 75 -7.60 -17.80 -19.11
N VAL A 76 -7.68 -16.89 -18.14
CA VAL A 76 -6.59 -16.62 -17.16
C VAL A 76 -6.37 -17.83 -16.25
N SER A 77 -7.46 -18.53 -15.90
CA SER A 77 -7.41 -19.71 -15.06
C SER A 77 -6.85 -20.91 -15.83
N ALA A 78 -7.20 -21.09 -17.10
CA ALA A 78 -6.60 -22.08 -18.01
C ALA A 78 -5.10 -21.86 -18.21
N ALA A 79 -4.66 -20.62 -18.46
CA ALA A 79 -3.25 -20.27 -18.60
C ALA A 79 -2.46 -20.53 -17.30
N GLY A 80 -3.02 -20.17 -16.15
CA GLY A 80 -2.42 -20.45 -14.84
C GLY A 80 -2.32 -21.96 -14.54
N GLY A 81 -3.36 -22.73 -14.89
CA GLY A 81 -3.35 -24.18 -14.75
C GLY A 81 -2.33 -24.86 -15.67
N LEU A 82 -2.17 -24.37 -16.90
CA LEU A 82 -1.15 -24.84 -17.84
C LEU A 82 0.28 -24.59 -17.33
N LEU A 83 0.54 -23.39 -16.80
CA LEU A 83 1.81 -23.01 -16.17
C LEU A 83 2.14 -23.88 -14.95
N LEU A 84 1.14 -24.16 -14.11
CA LEU A 84 1.32 -25.03 -12.94
C LEU A 84 1.54 -26.49 -13.32
N GLY A 85 0.87 -26.98 -14.36
CA GLY A 85 1.12 -28.31 -14.93
C GLY A 85 2.55 -28.44 -15.47
N LEU A 86 3.03 -27.43 -16.18
CA LEU A 86 4.41 -27.34 -16.67
C LEU A 86 5.44 -27.29 -15.53
N LEU A 87 5.21 -26.48 -14.51
CA LEU A 87 6.08 -26.39 -13.33
C LEU A 87 6.09 -27.70 -12.54
N GLY A 88 4.93 -28.32 -12.35
CA GLY A 88 4.81 -29.61 -11.67
C GLY A 88 5.52 -30.73 -12.44
N TRP A 89 5.38 -30.75 -13.76
CA TRP A 89 6.11 -31.67 -14.64
C TRP A 89 7.63 -31.47 -14.53
N ALA A 90 8.09 -30.21 -14.64
CA ALA A 90 9.50 -29.88 -14.57
C ALA A 90 10.11 -30.30 -13.23
N VAL A 91 9.47 -29.96 -12.11
CA VAL A 91 10.00 -30.28 -10.77
C VAL A 91 9.96 -31.79 -10.49
N TRP A 92 8.88 -32.48 -10.86
CA TRP A 92 8.77 -33.91 -10.60
C TRP A 92 9.75 -34.73 -11.46
N TRP A 93 9.74 -34.53 -12.77
CA TRP A 93 10.49 -35.39 -13.69
C TRP A 93 11.94 -34.95 -13.92
N LEU A 94 12.24 -33.65 -13.89
CA LEU A 94 13.62 -33.19 -14.10
C LEU A 94 14.43 -33.16 -12.80
N THR A 95 13.78 -33.21 -11.63
CA THR A 95 14.47 -33.03 -10.35
C THR A 95 14.16 -34.13 -9.35
N LEU A 96 12.89 -34.32 -8.97
CA LEU A 96 12.53 -35.27 -7.90
C LEU A 96 12.72 -36.73 -8.30
N ASP A 97 12.25 -37.16 -9.47
CA ASP A 97 12.36 -38.56 -9.91
C ASP A 97 13.83 -38.99 -10.14
N PRO A 98 14.70 -38.21 -10.82
CA PRO A 98 16.12 -38.53 -10.92
C PRO A 98 16.80 -38.56 -9.56
N TRP A 99 16.53 -37.58 -8.70
CA TRP A 99 17.10 -37.51 -7.35
C TRP A 99 16.68 -38.70 -6.48
N LEU A 100 15.40 -39.08 -6.52
CA LEU A 100 14.88 -40.27 -5.82
C LEU A 100 15.50 -41.57 -6.35
N ARG A 101 15.97 -41.59 -7.60
CA ARG A 101 16.70 -42.71 -8.21
C ARG A 101 18.23 -42.60 -8.03
N GLY A 102 18.72 -41.60 -7.29
CA GLY A 102 20.14 -41.38 -7.02
C GLY A 102 20.93 -40.81 -8.21
N ILE A 103 20.25 -40.27 -9.23
CA ILE A 103 20.85 -39.69 -10.44
C ILE A 103 20.98 -38.17 -10.26
N THR A 104 22.15 -37.61 -10.56
CA THR A 104 22.36 -36.16 -10.55
C THR A 104 21.70 -35.52 -11.78
N PRO A 105 20.78 -34.54 -11.61
CA PRO A 105 20.07 -33.97 -12.74
C PRO A 105 20.99 -33.08 -13.60
N THR A 106 21.08 -33.38 -14.90
CA THR A 106 21.64 -32.49 -15.93
C THR A 106 20.61 -32.42 -17.06
N TRP A 107 20.22 -31.22 -17.52
CA TRP A 107 19.09 -31.08 -18.46
C TRP A 107 19.32 -30.06 -19.59
N SER A 108 18.79 -30.40 -20.77
CA SER A 108 18.56 -29.52 -21.92
C SER A 108 17.14 -29.73 -22.46
N VAL A 109 16.58 -28.73 -23.14
CA VAL A 109 15.16 -28.72 -23.60
C VAL A 109 14.89 -29.79 -24.66
N ASP A 110 15.84 -30.04 -25.55
CA ASP A 110 15.69 -31.02 -26.65
C ASP A 110 15.72 -32.47 -26.15
N ALA A 111 16.46 -32.75 -25.08
CA ALA A 111 16.47 -34.07 -24.45
C ALA A 111 15.15 -34.37 -23.73
N ALA A 112 14.52 -33.36 -23.13
CA ALA A 112 13.30 -33.53 -22.36
C ALA A 112 12.05 -33.76 -23.23
N THR A 113 11.99 -33.17 -24.43
CA THR A 113 10.88 -33.32 -25.36
C THR A 113 10.93 -34.64 -26.13
N ALA A 114 12.12 -35.16 -26.45
CA ALA A 114 12.28 -36.45 -27.13
C ALA A 114 11.94 -37.66 -26.25
N VAL A 115 12.13 -37.55 -24.92
CA VAL A 115 11.96 -38.66 -23.98
C VAL A 115 10.54 -38.75 -23.39
N HIS A 116 9.76 -37.66 -23.41
CA HIS A 116 8.50 -37.58 -22.67
C HIS A 116 7.30 -37.13 -23.53
N PRO A 117 6.66 -38.05 -24.29
CA PRO A 117 5.45 -37.76 -25.09
C PRO A 117 4.22 -37.35 -24.25
N GLU A 118 4.26 -37.60 -22.93
CA GLU A 118 3.23 -37.30 -21.92
C GLU A 118 3.03 -35.78 -21.65
N LEU A 119 3.85 -34.92 -22.26
CA LEU A 119 3.76 -33.45 -22.16
C LEU A 119 2.36 -32.96 -22.56
N VAL A 120 1.75 -33.58 -23.58
CA VAL A 120 0.42 -33.23 -24.08
C VAL A 120 -0.66 -33.52 -23.02
N GLY A 121 -0.55 -34.63 -22.28
CA GLY A 121 -1.48 -34.99 -21.21
C GLY A 121 -1.40 -34.01 -20.02
N SER A 122 -0.18 -33.60 -19.65
CA SER A 122 0.04 -32.63 -18.57
C SER A 122 -0.44 -31.23 -18.93
N LEU A 123 -0.28 -30.81 -20.19
CA LEU A 123 -0.82 -29.55 -20.72
C LEU A 123 -2.35 -29.56 -20.79
N LEU A 124 -2.96 -30.64 -21.26
CA LEU A 124 -4.41 -30.80 -21.29
C LEU A 124 -5.01 -30.82 -19.87
N GLN A 125 -4.36 -31.51 -18.93
CA GLN A 125 -4.73 -31.52 -17.52
C GLN A 125 -4.67 -30.12 -16.90
N GLY A 126 -3.57 -29.39 -17.09
CA GLY A 126 -3.43 -28.01 -16.62
C GLY A 126 -4.50 -27.08 -17.20
N THR A 127 -4.81 -27.25 -18.48
CA THR A 127 -5.86 -26.50 -19.17
C THR A 127 -7.25 -26.80 -18.60
N LEU A 128 -7.61 -28.07 -18.44
CA LEU A 128 -8.90 -28.51 -17.91
C LEU A 128 -9.08 -28.12 -16.44
N ALA A 129 -8.05 -28.30 -15.60
CA ALA A 129 -8.06 -27.87 -14.20
C ALA A 129 -8.26 -26.35 -14.09
N GLY A 130 -7.56 -25.59 -14.93
CA GLY A 130 -7.73 -24.16 -15.03
C GLY A 130 -9.11 -23.72 -15.55
N MET A 131 -9.71 -24.44 -16.49
CA MET A 131 -11.06 -24.16 -17.02
C MET A 131 -12.17 -24.47 -16.01
N LEU A 132 -12.00 -25.51 -15.18
CA LEU A 132 -12.97 -25.91 -14.16
C LEU A 132 -12.86 -25.10 -12.86
N PHE A 133 -11.70 -24.51 -12.59
CA PHE A 133 -11.43 -23.69 -11.41
C PHE A 133 -12.45 -22.55 -11.16
N PRO A 134 -12.87 -21.74 -12.17
CA PRO A 134 -13.89 -20.71 -11.98
C PRO A 134 -15.27 -21.26 -11.64
N LEU A 135 -15.61 -22.47 -12.10
CA LEU A 135 -16.90 -23.10 -11.82
C LEU A 135 -17.00 -23.55 -10.35
N ALA A 136 -15.88 -24.00 -9.77
CA ALA A 136 -15.78 -24.33 -8.35
C ALA A 136 -15.77 -23.09 -7.44
N VAL A 137 -15.30 -21.94 -7.93
CA VAL A 137 -15.23 -20.67 -7.18
C VAL A 137 -16.49 -19.79 -7.37
N ARG A 138 -17.35 -20.08 -8.35
CA ARG A 138 -18.59 -19.34 -8.67
C ARG A 138 -19.74 -19.50 -7.66
N GLY A 139 -19.46 -19.94 -6.44
CA GLY A 139 -20.41 -19.98 -5.32
C GLY A 139 -20.55 -18.68 -4.52
N PHE A 140 -20.06 -17.53 -5.01
CA PHE A 140 -20.24 -16.25 -4.33
C PHE A 140 -21.31 -15.41 -5.03
N PRO A 141 -22.52 -15.27 -4.46
CA PRO A 141 -23.50 -14.37 -5.02
C PRO A 141 -23.00 -12.93 -4.89
N ALA A 142 -22.91 -12.22 -6.02
CA ALA A 142 -23.08 -10.78 -6.02
C ALA A 142 -24.44 -10.50 -5.36
N ARG A 143 -24.46 -9.63 -4.35
CA ARG A 143 -25.67 -9.35 -3.58
C ARG A 143 -26.74 -8.81 -4.53
N PRO A 144 -27.91 -9.47 -4.70
CA PRO A 144 -29.06 -8.78 -5.28
C PRO A 144 -29.39 -7.60 -4.37
N ALA A 145 -29.70 -6.44 -4.94
CA ALA A 145 -30.25 -5.30 -4.22
C ALA A 145 -31.65 -5.67 -3.69
N GLY A 146 -31.70 -6.55 -2.70
CA GLY A 146 -32.90 -6.89 -1.96
C GLY A 146 -33.13 -5.84 -0.89
N GLU A 147 -34.33 -5.27 -0.93
CA GLU A 147 -34.88 -4.33 0.03
C GLU A 147 -34.93 -5.01 1.41
N ALA A 148 -33.84 -4.87 2.17
CA ALA A 148 -33.74 -5.33 3.54
C ALA A 148 -34.28 -4.23 4.47
N ALA A 149 -34.90 -4.63 5.59
CA ALA A 149 -35.28 -3.73 6.67
C ALA A 149 -34.15 -2.70 6.96
N PRO A 150 -34.49 -1.43 7.25
CA PRO A 150 -33.53 -0.33 7.25
C PRO A 150 -32.39 -0.59 8.25
N ALA A 151 -31.19 -0.78 7.72
CA ALA A 151 -29.97 -0.89 8.51
C ALA A 151 -29.44 0.52 8.84
N PRO A 152 -28.88 0.74 10.06
CA PRO A 152 -28.21 1.99 10.39
C PRO A 152 -27.15 2.37 9.35
N ARG A 153 -27.21 3.61 8.88
CA ARG A 153 -26.33 4.12 7.81
C ARG A 153 -25.07 4.76 8.40
N VAL A 154 -23.93 4.14 8.15
CA VAL A 154 -22.61 4.67 8.52
C VAL A 154 -21.92 5.19 7.27
N VAL A 155 -21.55 6.48 7.28
CA VAL A 155 -20.74 7.09 6.22
C VAL A 155 -19.32 7.28 6.72
N ILE A 156 -18.35 6.84 5.94
CA ILE A 156 -16.92 7.01 6.19
C ILE A 156 -16.39 7.96 5.11
N VAL A 157 -15.70 9.03 5.52
CA VAL A 157 -15.08 10.00 4.60
C VAL A 157 -13.57 9.84 4.65
N GLY A 158 -12.97 9.39 3.55
CA GLY A 158 -11.54 9.15 3.36
C GLY A 158 -11.19 7.68 3.13
N GLY A 159 -10.50 7.39 2.03
CA GLY A 159 -10.04 6.04 1.63
C GLY A 159 -8.67 5.62 2.16
N GLY A 160 -8.14 6.32 3.16
CA GLY A 160 -6.84 6.02 3.78
C GLY A 160 -6.86 4.86 4.79
N PHE A 161 -5.76 4.70 5.51
CA PHE A 161 -5.57 3.61 6.50
C PHE A 161 -6.71 3.51 7.52
N GLY A 162 -7.17 4.64 8.05
CA GLY A 162 -8.27 4.70 9.01
C GLY A 162 -9.61 4.31 8.40
N GLY A 163 -10.00 4.95 7.28
CA GLY A 163 -11.30 4.71 6.66
C GLY A 163 -11.47 3.30 6.10
N VAL A 164 -10.47 2.78 5.37
CA VAL A 164 -10.49 1.39 4.89
C VAL A 164 -10.37 0.41 6.06
N GLY A 165 -9.61 0.75 7.11
CA GLY A 165 -9.55 -0.03 8.35
C GLY A 165 -10.91 -0.16 9.04
N ALA A 166 -11.67 0.94 9.12
CA ALA A 166 -13.02 0.99 9.66
C ALA A 166 -14.01 0.21 8.79
N ALA A 167 -14.02 0.43 7.47
CA ALA A 167 -14.87 -0.31 6.54
C ALA A 167 -14.68 -1.83 6.67
N ARG A 168 -13.42 -2.32 6.61
CA ARG A 168 -13.09 -3.73 6.84
C ARG A 168 -13.55 -4.26 8.19
N ARG A 169 -13.57 -3.41 9.23
CA ARG A 169 -14.05 -3.83 10.54
C ARG A 169 -15.58 -3.95 10.56
N PHE A 170 -16.31 -3.00 9.96
CA PHE A 170 -17.75 -3.12 9.80
C PHE A 170 -18.15 -4.35 8.99
N GLU A 171 -17.44 -4.68 7.91
CA GLU A 171 -17.70 -5.92 7.15
C GLU A 171 -17.56 -7.16 8.04
N ARG A 172 -16.51 -7.23 8.86
CA ARG A 172 -16.33 -8.32 9.82
C ARG A 172 -17.42 -8.36 10.89
N LEU A 173 -17.94 -7.20 11.32
CA LEU A 173 -19.05 -7.13 12.26
C LEU A 173 -20.36 -7.56 11.58
N ASN A 174 -20.55 -7.24 10.31
CA ASN A 174 -21.70 -7.67 9.52
C ASN A 174 -21.73 -9.19 9.35
N LEU A 175 -20.57 -9.81 9.11
CA LEU A 175 -20.42 -11.27 9.12
C LEU A 175 -20.73 -11.91 10.49
N ARG A 176 -20.69 -11.12 11.57
CA ARG A 176 -21.08 -11.54 12.93
C ARG A 176 -22.53 -11.17 13.27
N GLY A 177 -23.34 -10.80 12.28
CA GLY A 177 -24.77 -10.53 12.44
C GLY A 177 -25.13 -9.08 12.82
N HIS A 178 -24.16 -8.17 12.90
CA HIS A 178 -24.48 -6.75 12.95
C HIS A 178 -25.10 -6.36 11.59
N ARG A 179 -26.23 -5.65 11.51
CA ARG A 179 -26.78 -5.21 10.22
C ARG A 179 -26.48 -3.73 10.07
N ILE A 180 -25.36 -3.39 9.43
CA ILE A 180 -24.92 -1.99 9.25
C ILE A 180 -24.71 -1.72 7.76
N ASP A 181 -25.35 -0.67 7.23
CA ASP A 181 -25.11 -0.19 5.87
C ASP A 181 -23.96 0.80 5.88
N VAL A 182 -22.89 0.50 5.14
CA VAL A 182 -21.65 1.28 5.18
C VAL A 182 -21.37 1.86 3.80
N THR A 183 -21.21 3.17 3.74
CA THR A 183 -20.74 3.89 2.56
C THR A 183 -19.40 4.55 2.84
N LEU A 184 -18.39 4.25 2.03
CA LEU A 184 -17.09 4.95 2.05
C LEU A 184 -17.02 5.92 0.87
N ILE A 185 -16.77 7.19 1.17
CA ILE A 185 -16.59 8.27 0.20
C ILE A 185 -15.12 8.70 0.20
N SER A 186 -14.48 8.76 -0.96
CA SER A 186 -13.07 9.15 -1.08
C SER A 186 -12.81 9.75 -2.46
N ASP A 187 -11.92 10.74 -2.52
CA ASP A 187 -11.41 11.35 -3.75
C ASP A 187 -10.40 10.46 -4.48
N SER A 188 -9.79 9.49 -3.78
CA SER A 188 -9.03 8.39 -4.34
C SER A 188 -9.84 7.09 -4.33
N ASN A 189 -9.72 6.29 -5.41
CA ASN A 189 -10.29 4.95 -5.51
C ASN A 189 -9.37 3.85 -4.93
N TYR A 190 -8.22 4.22 -4.35
CA TYR A 190 -7.25 3.30 -3.75
C TYR A 190 -6.82 3.74 -2.34
N LEU A 191 -6.46 2.76 -1.52
CA LEU A 191 -5.64 2.93 -0.32
C LEU A 191 -4.17 2.94 -0.74
N LEU A 192 -3.46 4.01 -0.41
CA LEU A 192 -2.01 4.12 -0.61
C LEU A 192 -1.25 3.60 0.61
N PHE A 193 -0.31 2.69 0.41
CA PHE A 193 0.62 2.25 1.45
C PHE A 193 1.79 3.24 1.56
N THR A 194 1.51 4.40 2.17
CA THR A 194 2.44 5.53 2.25
C THR A 194 3.85 5.25 2.79
N PRO A 195 4.11 4.25 3.66
CA PRO A 195 5.47 3.98 4.13
C PRO A 195 6.47 3.52 3.07
N MET A 196 6.00 3.12 1.88
CA MET A 196 6.84 2.70 0.75
C MET A 196 6.81 3.72 -0.40
N LEU A 197 6.27 4.93 -0.16
CA LEU A 197 6.07 5.92 -1.22
C LEU A 197 7.39 6.49 -1.75
N ALA A 198 8.43 6.57 -0.93
CA ALA A 198 9.74 7.05 -1.35
C ALA A 198 10.42 6.10 -2.36
N GLU A 199 10.27 4.77 -2.18
CA GLU A 199 10.76 3.78 -3.16
C GLU A 199 10.04 3.88 -4.52
N VAL A 200 8.81 4.40 -4.56
CA VAL A 200 8.14 4.70 -5.83
C VAL A 200 8.73 5.96 -6.48
N ALA A 201 9.13 6.94 -5.67
CA ALA A 201 9.76 8.17 -6.19
C ALA A 201 11.17 7.92 -6.75
N SER A 202 11.83 6.84 -6.36
CA SER A 202 13.07 6.37 -6.97
C SER A 202 12.89 5.32 -8.08
N GLY A 203 11.68 4.81 -8.28
CA GLY A 203 11.43 3.72 -9.23
C GLY A 203 11.88 2.34 -8.76
N GLY A 204 12.28 2.19 -7.49
CA GLY A 204 12.55 0.87 -6.89
C GLY A 204 11.29 0.05 -6.60
N LEU A 205 10.12 0.69 -6.61
CA LEU A 205 8.81 0.05 -6.55
C LEU A 205 7.84 0.61 -7.57
N GLU A 206 7.01 -0.27 -8.12
CA GLU A 206 5.93 0.15 -8.99
C GLU A 206 4.80 0.82 -8.21
N ALA A 207 4.36 1.97 -8.71
CA ALA A 207 3.34 2.80 -8.09
C ALA A 207 2.06 2.00 -7.76
N GLN A 208 1.66 1.12 -8.67
CA GLN A 208 0.47 0.31 -8.47
C GLN A 208 0.66 -0.72 -7.36
N HIS A 209 1.85 -1.28 -7.16
CA HIS A 209 2.10 -2.38 -6.24
C HIS A 209 1.96 -1.99 -4.77
N ILE A 210 2.15 -0.71 -4.43
CA ILE A 210 1.90 -0.16 -3.08
C ILE A 210 0.48 0.41 -2.90
N SER A 211 -0.38 0.29 -3.91
CA SER A 211 -1.77 0.77 -3.87
C SER A 211 -2.75 -0.40 -3.82
N SER A 212 -3.89 -0.20 -3.16
CA SER A 212 -4.95 -1.21 -3.08
C SER A 212 -6.30 -0.60 -3.40
N PRO A 213 -6.98 -1.02 -4.49
CA PRO A 213 -8.31 -0.51 -4.82
C PRO A 213 -9.26 -0.63 -3.62
N VAL A 214 -9.91 0.47 -3.24
CA VAL A 214 -10.82 0.49 -2.08
C VAL A 214 -11.93 -0.55 -2.25
N ARG A 215 -12.44 -0.72 -3.48
CA ARG A 215 -13.45 -1.72 -3.84
C ARG A 215 -13.00 -3.16 -3.57
N ALA A 216 -11.71 -3.46 -3.78
CA ALA A 216 -11.15 -4.77 -3.48
C ALA A 216 -10.80 -4.91 -1.99
N ALA A 217 -10.36 -3.80 -1.37
CA ALA A 217 -9.98 -3.78 0.02
C ALA A 217 -11.17 -3.88 0.99
N ALA A 218 -12.33 -3.36 0.61
CA ALA A 218 -13.59 -3.38 1.37
C ALA A 218 -14.74 -3.79 0.43
N SER A 219 -14.80 -5.08 0.11
CA SER A 219 -15.64 -5.67 -0.94
C SER A 219 -17.14 -5.69 -0.64
N HIS A 220 -17.54 -5.46 0.61
CA HIS A 220 -18.94 -5.43 1.04
C HIS A 220 -19.41 -4.04 1.46
N THR A 221 -18.54 -3.04 1.35
CA THR A 221 -18.81 -1.63 1.64
C THR A 221 -19.20 -0.91 0.34
N ARG A 222 -20.24 -0.07 0.37
CA ARG A 222 -20.58 0.77 -0.78
C ARG A 222 -19.49 1.80 -0.96
N PHE A 223 -18.82 1.81 -2.11
CA PHE A 223 -17.81 2.81 -2.41
C PHE A 223 -18.36 3.88 -3.35
N ARG A 224 -18.22 5.15 -2.94
CA ARG A 224 -18.49 6.33 -3.77
C ARG A 224 -17.19 7.09 -3.99
N HIS A 225 -16.79 7.20 -5.26
CA HIS A 225 -15.67 8.05 -5.63
C HIS A 225 -16.17 9.49 -5.73
N GLY A 226 -15.53 10.41 -5.02
CA GLY A 226 -15.93 11.82 -4.99
C GLY A 226 -15.22 12.60 -3.88
N ARG A 227 -15.00 13.89 -4.13
CA ARG A 227 -14.39 14.83 -3.18
C ARG A 227 -15.46 15.38 -2.24
N VAL A 228 -15.21 15.24 -0.93
CA VAL A 228 -16.04 15.86 0.11
C VAL A 228 -15.51 17.26 0.40
N ILE A 229 -16.40 18.25 0.35
CA ILE A 229 -16.08 19.67 0.55
C ILE A 229 -16.62 20.22 1.88
N GLY A 230 -17.48 19.47 2.56
CA GLY A 230 -18.02 19.85 3.87
C GLY A 230 -18.99 18.83 4.44
N VAL A 231 -19.49 19.12 5.65
CA VAL A 231 -20.51 18.31 6.33
C VAL A 231 -21.55 19.24 6.93
N ASP A 232 -22.81 19.03 6.57
CA ASP A 232 -23.96 19.65 7.24
C ASP A 232 -24.35 18.75 8.42
N VAL A 233 -23.84 19.07 9.61
CA VAL A 233 -24.08 18.30 10.84
C VAL A 233 -25.54 18.38 11.28
N ALA A 234 -26.20 19.52 11.07
CA ALA A 234 -27.59 19.74 11.46
C ALA A 234 -28.55 18.86 10.64
N ARG A 235 -28.33 18.77 9.32
CA ARG A 235 -29.12 17.92 8.41
C ARG A 235 -28.57 16.50 8.29
N ARG A 236 -27.45 16.19 8.94
CA ARG A 236 -26.71 14.91 8.88
C ARG A 236 -26.40 14.49 7.44
N ARG A 237 -25.76 15.37 6.68
CA ARG A 237 -25.38 15.14 5.27
C ARG A 237 -23.91 15.47 5.03
N VAL A 238 -23.23 14.61 4.27
CA VAL A 238 -21.91 14.88 3.71
C VAL A 238 -22.10 15.62 2.38
N VAL A 239 -21.43 16.76 2.22
CA VAL A 239 -21.50 17.61 1.03
C VAL A 239 -20.33 17.27 0.12
N LEU A 240 -20.63 16.92 -1.13
CA LEU A 240 -19.64 16.63 -2.16
C LEU A 240 -19.49 17.83 -3.10
N GLU A 241 -18.40 17.83 -3.87
CA GLU A 241 -18.15 18.79 -4.94
C GLU A 241 -19.30 18.82 -5.97
N ALA A 242 -19.47 19.98 -6.65
CA ALA A 242 -20.61 20.25 -7.52
C ALA A 242 -20.88 19.13 -8.54
N GLY A 243 -22.17 18.87 -8.81
CA GLY A 243 -22.62 17.75 -9.64
C GLY A 243 -22.81 16.43 -8.91
N ASN A 244 -22.55 16.37 -7.59
CA ASN A 244 -22.78 15.19 -6.76
C ASN A 244 -23.85 15.41 -5.70
N GLU A 245 -24.82 14.49 -5.64
CA GLU A 245 -25.84 14.49 -4.58
C GLU A 245 -25.24 14.30 -3.18
N PRO A 246 -25.63 15.11 -2.17
CA PRO A 246 -25.21 14.92 -0.78
C PRO A 246 -25.56 13.53 -0.24
N VAL A 247 -24.74 12.99 0.66
CA VAL A 247 -24.96 11.66 1.26
C VAL A 247 -25.42 11.82 2.70
N GLY A 248 -26.65 11.38 3.00
CA GLY A 248 -27.18 11.35 4.36
C GLY A 248 -26.53 10.24 5.20
N TYR A 249 -26.33 10.51 6.49
CA TYR A 249 -25.76 9.55 7.43
C TYR A 249 -26.56 9.47 8.74
N GLU A 250 -26.46 8.34 9.43
CA GLU A 250 -26.83 8.25 10.85
C GLU A 250 -25.59 8.39 11.73
N HIS A 251 -24.49 7.75 11.35
CA HIS A 251 -23.17 7.97 11.95
C HIS A 251 -22.15 8.36 10.88
N LEU A 252 -21.27 9.30 11.21
CA LEU A 252 -20.22 9.79 10.33
C LEU A 252 -18.84 9.49 10.93
N VAL A 253 -17.95 8.90 10.13
CA VAL A 253 -16.53 8.72 10.47
C VAL A 253 -15.69 9.60 9.56
N LEU A 254 -15.05 10.61 10.13
CA LEU A 254 -14.06 11.46 9.46
C LEU A 254 -12.69 10.79 9.52
N ALA A 255 -12.16 10.43 8.35
CA ALA A 255 -10.86 9.78 8.17
C ALA A 255 -10.11 10.41 6.97
N VAL A 256 -10.26 11.72 6.78
CA VAL A 256 -9.70 12.50 5.66
C VAL A 256 -8.21 12.76 5.76
N GLY A 257 -7.60 12.38 6.89
CA GLY A 257 -6.16 12.46 7.11
C GLY A 257 -5.63 13.89 7.06
N SER A 258 -4.40 14.01 6.55
CA SER A 258 -3.63 15.25 6.51
C SER A 258 -3.14 15.56 5.10
N VAL A 259 -2.93 16.85 4.83
CA VAL A 259 -2.34 17.38 3.60
C VAL A 259 -1.00 18.07 3.92
N PRO A 260 -0.10 18.22 2.93
CA PRO A 260 1.09 19.04 3.10
C PRO A 260 0.72 20.44 3.59
N HIS A 261 1.45 20.93 4.59
CA HIS A 261 1.28 22.29 5.07
C HIS A 261 2.41 23.14 4.52
N PHE A 262 2.04 24.09 3.67
CA PHE A 262 2.88 25.21 3.32
C PHE A 262 2.51 26.35 4.27
N PRO A 263 3.41 26.78 5.18
CA PRO A 263 3.27 28.08 5.81
C PRO A 263 3.24 29.16 4.72
N GLU A 264 2.86 30.39 5.06
CA GLU A 264 2.82 31.53 4.13
C GLU A 264 4.24 31.99 3.75
N LEU A 265 5.00 31.09 3.11
CA LEU A 265 6.35 31.26 2.63
C LEU A 265 6.30 31.58 1.12
N PRO A 266 6.88 32.70 0.68
CA PRO A 266 6.84 33.11 -0.72
C PRO A 266 7.34 32.03 -1.67
N GLY A 267 6.52 31.66 -2.66
CA GLY A 267 6.89 30.77 -3.77
C GLY A 267 7.04 29.30 -3.41
N VAL A 268 6.94 28.90 -2.13
CA VAL A 268 7.11 27.51 -1.71
C VAL A 268 5.98 26.62 -2.24
N ALA A 269 4.72 27.06 -2.13
CA ALA A 269 3.59 26.27 -2.60
C ALA A 269 3.55 26.14 -4.12
N GLU A 270 4.10 27.13 -4.83
CA GLU A 270 4.15 27.22 -6.29
C GLU A 270 5.28 26.40 -6.91
N HIS A 271 6.40 26.26 -6.21
CA HIS A 271 7.63 25.68 -6.77
C HIS A 271 8.07 24.37 -6.11
N ALA A 272 7.55 24.02 -4.93
CA ALA A 272 7.91 22.77 -4.27
C ALA A 272 7.09 21.57 -4.78
N LEU A 273 7.78 20.45 -4.97
CA LEU A 273 7.18 19.13 -5.09
C LEU A 273 6.88 18.57 -3.69
N THR A 274 5.84 17.76 -3.56
CA THR A 274 5.51 17.06 -2.32
C THR A 274 5.82 15.57 -2.45
N LEU A 275 5.65 14.81 -1.35
CA LEU A 275 5.64 13.35 -1.38
C LEU A 275 4.55 12.81 -0.45
N LYS A 276 3.30 12.95 -0.86
CA LYS A 276 2.11 12.53 -0.08
C LYS A 276 1.15 11.65 -0.88
N SER A 277 1.15 11.77 -2.21
CA SER A 277 0.29 11.01 -3.11
C SER A 277 1.10 10.16 -4.10
N LEU A 278 0.44 9.20 -4.76
CA LEU A 278 1.07 8.42 -5.82
C LEU A 278 1.52 9.30 -6.99
N GLY A 279 0.70 10.30 -7.33
CA GLY A 279 1.04 11.27 -8.37
C GLY A 279 2.23 12.14 -7.98
N ASP A 280 2.43 12.40 -6.68
CA ASP A 280 3.60 13.14 -6.21
C ASP A 280 4.88 12.34 -6.47
N ALA A 281 4.90 11.05 -6.13
CA ALA A 281 6.05 10.17 -6.33
C ALA A 281 6.42 10.04 -7.81
N VAL A 282 5.43 9.81 -8.68
CA VAL A 282 5.65 9.74 -10.14
C VAL A 282 6.17 11.08 -10.69
N ARG A 283 5.58 12.22 -10.27
CA ARG A 283 6.06 13.54 -10.68
C ARG A 283 7.49 13.81 -10.23
N LEU A 284 7.87 13.37 -9.03
CA LEU A 284 9.21 13.54 -8.50
C LEU A 284 10.22 12.70 -9.29
N ARG A 285 9.93 11.42 -9.56
CA ARG A 285 10.76 10.55 -10.42
C ARG A 285 10.96 11.17 -11.80
N ASP A 286 9.86 11.55 -12.45
CA ASP A 286 9.90 12.14 -13.80
C ASP A 286 10.64 13.48 -13.82
N ARG A 287 10.57 14.27 -12.74
CA ARG A 287 11.35 15.51 -12.61
C ARG A 287 12.84 15.23 -12.61
N VAL A 288 13.30 14.25 -11.82
CA VAL A 288 14.72 13.88 -11.77
C VAL A 288 15.20 13.45 -13.15
N LEU A 289 14.52 12.49 -13.77
CA LEU A 289 14.91 11.96 -15.08
C LEU A 289 14.98 13.05 -16.15
N ARG A 290 13.97 13.94 -16.24
CA ARG A 290 14.00 15.07 -17.18
C ARG A 290 15.13 16.06 -16.93
N LEU A 291 15.53 16.24 -15.67
CA LEU A 291 16.65 17.12 -15.35
C LEU A 291 17.98 16.47 -15.73
N LEU A 292 18.10 15.14 -15.64
CA LEU A 292 19.27 14.41 -16.14
C LEU A 292 19.36 14.51 -17.67
N GLU A 293 18.26 14.26 -18.40
CA GLU A 293 18.21 14.47 -19.86
C GLU A 293 18.68 15.87 -20.28
N ARG A 294 18.27 16.89 -19.52
CA ARG A 294 18.66 18.27 -19.79
C ARG A 294 20.10 18.55 -19.39
N ALA A 295 20.55 18.06 -18.23
CA ALA A 295 21.88 18.32 -17.70
C ALA A 295 22.98 17.68 -18.56
N ASP A 296 22.72 16.49 -19.12
CA ASP A 296 23.62 15.78 -20.03
C ASP A 296 23.96 16.61 -21.28
N GLN A 297 23.00 17.42 -21.75
CA GLN A 297 23.13 18.31 -22.91
C GLN A 297 23.50 19.76 -22.54
N GLU A 298 23.54 20.10 -21.25
CA GLU A 298 23.75 21.47 -20.79
C GLU A 298 25.24 21.83 -20.87
N THR A 299 25.53 22.99 -21.46
CA THR A 299 26.91 23.45 -21.71
C THR A 299 27.35 24.51 -20.71
N ASP A 300 26.42 25.25 -20.10
CA ASP A 300 26.74 26.18 -19.03
C ASP A 300 26.95 25.41 -17.71
N PRO A 301 28.17 25.41 -17.13
CA PRO A 301 28.44 24.70 -15.88
C PRO A 301 27.60 25.19 -14.70
N ALA A 302 27.20 26.47 -14.69
CA ALA A 302 26.37 27.01 -13.61
C ALA A 302 24.93 26.49 -13.70
N GLU A 303 24.35 26.49 -14.91
CA GLU A 303 23.03 25.91 -15.13
C GLU A 303 23.02 24.41 -14.90
N ARG A 304 24.03 23.68 -15.40
CA ARG A 304 24.17 22.24 -15.16
C ARG A 304 24.18 21.90 -13.68
N ARG A 305 25.01 22.61 -12.88
CA ARG A 305 25.04 22.46 -11.42
C ARG A 305 23.67 22.69 -10.78
N ARG A 306 22.93 23.69 -11.25
CA ARG A 306 21.58 24.00 -10.75
C ARG A 306 20.58 22.87 -11.08
N LEU A 307 20.64 22.32 -12.28
CA LEU A 307 19.80 21.18 -12.69
C LEU A 307 20.07 19.93 -11.85
N LEU A 308 21.33 19.71 -11.47
CA LEU A 308 21.82 18.58 -10.69
C LEU A 308 21.83 18.82 -9.17
N THR A 309 21.32 19.95 -8.69
CA THR A 309 21.15 20.21 -7.25
C THR A 309 19.72 19.89 -6.83
N PHE A 310 19.57 19.04 -5.81
CA PHE A 310 18.30 18.60 -5.24
C PHE A 310 18.18 19.05 -3.78
N VAL A 311 17.12 19.79 -3.45
CA VAL A 311 16.89 20.31 -2.10
C VAL A 311 15.64 19.67 -1.50
N VAL A 312 15.78 19.10 -0.30
CA VAL A 312 14.66 18.51 0.47
C VAL A 312 14.49 19.26 1.78
N ALA A 313 13.33 19.88 2.01
CA ALA A 313 12.98 20.48 3.30
C ALA A 313 12.24 19.49 4.18
N GLY A 314 12.76 19.26 5.40
CA GLY A 314 12.18 18.42 6.45
C GLY A 314 13.02 17.18 6.76
N GLY A 315 13.63 17.13 7.95
CA GLY A 315 14.43 15.99 8.44
C GLY A 315 13.62 14.89 9.13
N GLY A 316 12.30 14.78 8.91
CA GLY A 316 11.50 13.65 9.41
C GLY A 316 11.65 12.41 8.53
N PHE A 317 10.83 11.38 8.75
CA PHE A 317 10.83 10.16 7.92
C PHE A 317 10.75 10.44 6.43
N ALA A 318 9.71 11.17 6.00
CA ALA A 318 9.45 11.40 4.59
C ALA A 318 10.61 12.11 3.89
N GLY A 319 11.19 13.16 4.47
CA GLY A 319 12.29 13.89 3.83
C GLY A 319 13.62 13.14 3.88
N THR A 320 13.89 12.40 4.96
CA THR A 320 15.09 11.55 5.05
C THR A 320 15.04 10.40 4.03
N GLU A 321 13.88 9.74 3.90
CA GLU A 321 13.66 8.71 2.88
C GLU A 321 13.71 9.32 1.48
N SER A 322 13.11 10.50 1.27
CA SER A 322 13.13 11.18 -0.04
C SER A 322 14.55 11.50 -0.48
N VAL A 323 15.39 12.14 0.36
CA VAL A 323 16.74 12.52 -0.06
C VAL A 323 17.60 11.29 -0.33
N ALA A 324 17.42 10.21 0.45
CA ALA A 324 18.12 8.95 0.23
C ALA A 324 17.69 8.28 -1.08
N GLU A 325 16.39 8.19 -1.34
CA GLU A 325 15.86 7.56 -2.56
C GLU A 325 16.18 8.38 -3.82
N LEU A 326 16.21 9.72 -3.74
CA LEU A 326 16.66 10.58 -4.83
C LEU A 326 18.15 10.42 -5.12
N TYR A 327 18.96 10.31 -4.08
CA TYR A 327 20.39 10.01 -4.20
C TYR A 327 20.58 8.67 -4.92
N ASP A 328 19.90 7.63 -4.45
CA ASP A 328 19.98 6.29 -5.04
C ASP A 328 19.53 6.32 -6.51
N LEU A 329 18.36 6.90 -6.82
CA LEU A 329 17.84 6.97 -8.19
C LEU A 329 18.85 7.61 -9.13
N THR A 330 19.37 8.77 -8.72
CA THR A 330 20.29 9.54 -9.57
C THR A 330 21.53 8.72 -9.87
N HIS A 331 22.23 8.23 -8.85
CA HIS A 331 23.49 7.50 -9.04
C HIS A 331 23.31 6.16 -9.75
N ASP A 332 22.18 5.48 -9.58
CA ASP A 332 21.89 4.21 -10.27
C ASP A 332 21.71 4.38 -11.78
N VAL A 333 21.28 5.56 -12.24
CA VAL A 333 20.98 5.82 -13.66
C VAL A 333 22.03 6.69 -14.36
N LEU A 334 22.97 7.31 -13.65
CA LEU A 334 24.02 8.17 -14.24
C LEU A 334 24.86 7.46 -15.32
N ALA A 335 24.98 6.14 -15.26
CA ALA A 335 25.68 5.37 -16.31
C ALA A 335 25.05 5.53 -17.71
N PHE A 336 23.79 5.97 -17.81
CA PHE A 336 23.10 6.27 -19.06
C PHE A 336 23.28 7.73 -19.54
N TYR A 337 23.90 8.59 -18.73
CA TYR A 337 24.09 10.03 -18.97
C TYR A 337 25.58 10.38 -19.01
N PRO A 338 26.29 10.04 -20.10
CA PRO A 338 27.76 10.11 -20.15
C PRO A 338 28.32 11.55 -20.11
N GLY A 339 27.50 12.56 -20.32
CA GLY A 339 27.86 13.97 -20.23
C GLY A 339 27.89 14.51 -18.81
N ILE A 340 27.43 13.75 -17.80
CA ILE A 340 27.38 14.14 -16.39
C ILE A 340 28.47 13.39 -15.61
N ASP A 341 29.34 14.11 -14.92
CA ASP A 341 30.28 13.47 -13.99
C ASP A 341 29.51 12.93 -12.75
N PRO A 342 29.75 11.66 -12.33
CA PRO A 342 29.09 11.08 -11.16
C PRO A 342 29.19 11.87 -9.86
N ASP A 343 30.19 12.75 -9.71
CA ASP A 343 30.38 13.59 -8.52
C ASP A 343 29.67 14.96 -8.61
N GLU A 344 29.06 15.31 -9.76
CA GLU A 344 28.34 16.58 -9.94
C GLU A 344 27.00 16.68 -9.18
N PRO A 345 26.17 15.61 -9.09
CA PRO A 345 24.88 15.67 -8.40
C PRO A 345 25.01 16.02 -6.92
N ARG A 346 24.25 17.04 -6.51
CA ARG A 346 24.31 17.61 -5.17
C ARG A 346 22.99 17.44 -4.44
N PHE A 347 23.01 16.87 -3.23
CA PHE A 347 21.81 16.63 -2.42
C PHE A 347 21.89 17.39 -1.11
N VAL A 348 20.90 18.24 -0.83
CA VAL A 348 20.86 19.06 0.37
C VAL A 348 19.55 18.83 1.13
N LEU A 349 19.66 18.39 2.39
CA LEU A 349 18.53 18.32 3.31
C LEU A 349 18.56 19.53 4.27
N VAL A 350 17.45 20.28 4.30
CA VAL A 350 17.24 21.44 5.16
C VAL A 350 16.28 21.06 6.29
N HIS A 351 16.67 21.30 7.55
CA HIS A 351 15.83 20.99 8.70
C HIS A 351 15.98 22.00 9.83
N SER A 352 14.85 22.34 10.47
CA SER A 352 14.79 23.38 11.50
C SER A 352 15.48 23.04 12.80
N ASP A 353 15.63 21.75 13.10
CA ASP A 353 16.16 21.29 14.36
C ASP A 353 17.61 20.83 14.16
N GLU A 354 18.35 20.71 15.27
CA GLU A 354 19.76 20.28 15.26
C GLU A 354 19.94 18.79 14.92
N ARG A 355 18.84 18.02 14.86
CA ARG A 355 18.84 16.58 14.59
C ARG A 355 17.75 16.20 13.60
N ILE A 356 18.04 15.24 12.74
CA ILE A 356 17.02 14.58 11.91
C ILE A 356 16.36 13.44 12.68
N LEU A 357 15.20 13.00 12.20
CA LEU A 357 14.39 11.91 12.73
C LEU A 357 14.14 12.05 14.24
N PRO A 358 13.59 13.20 14.71
CA PRO A 358 13.34 13.43 16.13
C PRO A 358 12.39 12.39 16.76
N GLU A 359 11.68 11.61 15.94
CA GLU A 359 10.81 10.51 16.33
C GLU A 359 11.55 9.21 16.69
N LEU A 360 12.84 9.10 16.36
CA LEU A 360 13.70 7.98 16.77
C LEU A 360 14.54 8.37 17.99
N SER A 361 15.13 7.37 18.64
CA SER A 361 16.17 7.60 19.64
C SER A 361 17.34 8.41 19.08
N GLU A 362 17.97 9.22 19.93
CA GLU A 362 19.04 10.13 19.53
C GLU A 362 20.23 9.40 18.85
N SER A 363 20.55 8.20 19.32
CA SER A 363 21.60 7.37 18.72
C SER A 363 21.26 6.94 17.29
N LEU A 364 20.00 6.60 17.01
CA LEU A 364 19.56 6.24 15.66
C LEU A 364 19.49 7.46 14.73
N GLY A 365 19.05 8.61 15.23
CA GLY A 365 19.08 9.87 14.48
C GLY A 365 20.52 10.27 14.09
N ARG A 366 21.46 10.15 15.03
CA ARG A 366 22.90 10.38 14.78
C ARG A 366 23.47 9.40 13.76
N TYR A 367 23.18 8.11 13.92
CA TYR A 367 23.60 7.08 12.97
C TYR A 367 23.09 7.38 11.54
N ALA A 368 21.81 7.76 11.40
CA ALA A 368 21.24 8.09 10.10
C ALA A 368 21.93 9.32 9.48
N LEU A 369 22.17 10.36 10.27
CA LEU A 369 22.86 11.57 9.83
C LEU A 369 24.29 11.28 9.35
N GLU A 370 25.07 10.56 10.16
CA GLU A 370 26.45 10.16 9.83
C GLU A 370 26.49 9.30 8.56
N LYS A 371 25.57 8.35 8.43
CA LYS A 371 25.52 7.44 7.28
C LYS A 371 25.14 8.13 5.98
N LEU A 372 24.25 9.12 6.03
CA LEU A 372 23.87 9.89 4.84
C LEU A 372 24.96 10.92 4.47
N ARG A 373 25.58 11.57 5.48
CA ARG A 373 26.73 12.47 5.25
C ARG A 373 27.92 11.75 4.63
N SER A 374 28.20 10.51 5.06
CA SER A 374 29.30 9.73 4.47
C SER A 374 29.08 9.37 3.00
N ARG A 375 27.88 9.60 2.46
CA ARG A 375 27.54 9.44 1.04
C ARG A 375 27.55 10.76 0.26
N GLY A 376 27.97 11.86 0.88
CA GLY A 376 27.99 13.18 0.23
C GLY A 376 26.68 13.96 0.32
N ILE A 377 25.66 13.47 1.04
CA ILE A 377 24.44 14.24 1.28
C ILE A 377 24.74 15.36 2.28
N GLU A 378 24.47 16.60 1.88
CA GLU A 378 24.66 17.78 2.71
C GLU A 378 23.46 18.02 3.63
N PHE A 379 23.72 18.55 4.83
CA PHE A 379 22.69 18.88 5.81
C PHE A 379 22.83 20.33 6.27
N ARG A 380 21.73 21.08 6.20
CA ARG A 380 21.56 22.40 6.79
C ARG A 380 20.59 22.26 7.97
N LEU A 381 21.15 22.08 9.17
CA LEU A 381 20.40 21.88 10.41
C LEU A 381 20.28 23.21 11.17
N GLY A 382 19.26 23.34 12.02
CA GLY A 382 18.99 24.58 12.75
C GLY A 382 18.49 25.74 11.88
N VAL A 383 18.15 25.48 10.61
CA VAL A 383 17.73 26.49 9.63
C VAL A 383 16.50 26.02 8.85
N ARG A 384 15.72 26.96 8.34
CA ARG A 384 14.47 26.71 7.62
C ARG A 384 14.51 27.26 6.22
N ALA A 385 13.79 26.62 5.31
CA ALA A 385 13.42 27.28 4.06
C ALA A 385 12.48 28.45 4.35
N ALA A 386 12.82 29.62 3.82
CA ALA A 386 12.12 30.89 3.98
C ALA A 386 11.42 31.37 2.69
N GLY A 387 11.69 30.71 1.56
CA GLY A 387 11.03 30.98 0.29
C GLY A 387 11.62 30.12 -0.83
N ALA A 388 10.91 30.03 -1.95
CA ALA A 388 11.40 29.35 -3.15
C ALA A 388 11.06 30.16 -4.40
N THR A 389 11.84 29.96 -5.45
CA THR A 389 11.55 30.42 -6.82
C THR A 389 11.62 29.21 -7.75
N ALA A 390 11.35 29.39 -9.04
CA ALA A 390 11.56 28.35 -10.03
C ALA A 390 13.03 27.89 -10.16
N ARG A 391 13.98 28.65 -9.58
CA ARG A 391 15.42 28.43 -9.75
C ARG A 391 16.21 28.27 -8.44
N SER A 392 15.61 28.58 -7.29
CA SER A 392 16.34 28.57 -6.02
C SER A 392 15.46 28.41 -4.79
N VAL A 393 16.08 28.00 -3.69
CA VAL A 393 15.49 27.95 -2.34
C VAL A 393 16.26 28.90 -1.44
N ARG A 394 15.56 29.83 -0.79
CA ARG A 394 16.14 30.76 0.18
C ARG A 394 15.93 30.23 1.59
N LEU A 395 16.99 30.23 2.40
CA LEU A 395 16.95 29.86 3.80
C LEU A 395 16.76 31.09 4.69
N ASP A 396 16.30 30.89 5.93
CA ASP A 396 16.17 31.93 6.95
C ASP A 396 17.53 32.44 7.47
N SER A 397 18.60 31.68 7.26
CA SER A 397 19.99 32.11 7.45
C SER A 397 20.46 33.15 6.43
N GLY A 398 19.71 33.34 5.34
CA GLY A 398 20.11 34.16 4.19
C GLY A 398 20.83 33.40 3.07
N GLU A 399 21.20 32.12 3.28
CA GLU A 399 21.74 31.26 2.22
C GLU A 399 20.70 31.07 1.10
N VAL A 400 21.15 31.16 -0.16
CA VAL A 400 20.34 30.86 -1.34
C VAL A 400 20.97 29.67 -2.06
N ILE A 401 20.19 28.60 -2.22
CA ILE A 401 20.61 27.38 -2.90
C ILE A 401 19.94 27.35 -4.26
N GLU A 402 20.73 27.53 -5.32
CA GLU A 402 20.28 27.35 -6.71
C GLU A 402 19.94 25.87 -6.95
N THR A 403 18.72 25.59 -7.40
CA THR A 403 18.22 24.23 -7.62
C THR A 403 17.10 24.20 -8.66
N ALA A 404 16.97 23.09 -9.37
CA ALA A 404 15.80 22.79 -10.18
C ALA A 404 14.79 21.84 -9.50
N THR A 405 15.12 21.29 -8.34
CA THR A 405 14.26 20.35 -7.60
C THR A 405 14.19 20.72 -6.14
N PHE A 406 13.04 21.23 -5.73
CA PHE A 406 12.73 21.48 -4.33
C PHE A 406 11.61 20.56 -3.85
N VAL A 407 11.87 19.74 -2.84
CA VAL A 407 10.90 18.82 -2.24
C VAL A 407 10.52 19.30 -0.85
N TRP A 408 9.23 19.53 -0.62
CA TRP A 408 8.67 19.93 0.65
C TRP A 408 8.06 18.76 1.41
N THR A 409 8.72 18.39 2.52
CA THR A 409 8.22 17.39 3.49
C THR A 409 8.12 17.96 4.91
N ALA A 410 8.36 19.28 5.06
CA ALA A 410 8.42 20.00 6.33
C ALA A 410 7.02 20.30 6.90
N GLY A 411 6.28 19.24 7.22
CA GLY A 411 5.06 19.30 8.00
C GLY A 411 3.78 19.04 7.22
N ASN A 412 2.84 18.46 7.95
CA ASN A 412 1.47 18.24 7.50
C ASN A 412 0.49 18.99 8.41
N ARG A 413 -0.71 19.20 7.90
CA ARG A 413 -1.86 19.68 8.66
C ARG A 413 -3.08 18.80 8.38
N PRO A 414 -4.03 18.68 9.33
CA PRO A 414 -5.36 18.13 9.07
C PRO A 414 -6.00 18.73 7.81
N ASN A 415 -6.82 17.94 7.13
CA ASN A 415 -7.48 18.39 5.90
C ASN A 415 -8.26 19.72 6.13
N PRO A 416 -8.06 20.78 5.31
CA PRO A 416 -8.66 22.09 5.53
C PRO A 416 -10.20 22.10 5.53
N MET A 417 -10.84 21.13 4.88
CA MET A 417 -12.29 20.98 4.87
C MET A 417 -12.86 20.83 6.30
N LEU A 418 -12.08 20.35 7.26
CA LEU A 418 -12.47 20.25 8.67
C LEU A 418 -12.75 21.60 9.32
N ARG A 419 -12.21 22.70 8.79
CA ARG A 419 -12.50 24.07 9.29
C ARG A 419 -13.95 24.49 9.05
N THR A 420 -14.67 23.79 8.19
CA THR A 420 -16.09 24.04 7.92
C THR A 420 -17.01 23.39 8.96
N LEU A 421 -16.46 22.51 9.82
CA LEU A 421 -17.25 21.77 10.81
C LEU A 421 -17.60 22.64 12.01
N PRO A 422 -18.82 22.51 12.56
CA PRO A 422 -19.16 23.11 13.84
C PRO A 422 -18.44 22.36 14.96
N GLY A 423 -17.77 23.07 15.86
CA GLY A 423 -17.13 22.49 17.04
C GLY A 423 -15.75 23.05 17.33
N GLU A 424 -15.14 22.53 18.39
CA GLU A 424 -13.78 22.92 18.77
C GLU A 424 -12.76 22.43 17.74
N SER A 425 -11.87 23.34 17.33
CA SER A 425 -10.73 23.02 16.48
C SER A 425 -9.49 22.85 17.35
N GLY A 426 -8.91 21.65 17.29
CA GLY A 426 -7.66 21.33 17.95
C GLY A 426 -6.45 21.91 17.21
N ARG A 427 -5.28 21.37 17.55
CA ARG A 427 -4.00 21.79 16.97
C ARG A 427 -4.04 21.72 15.44
N ARG A 428 -3.72 22.84 14.79
CA ARG A 428 -3.68 22.99 13.32
C ARG A 428 -5.01 22.65 12.62
N GLY A 429 -6.15 22.76 13.32
CA GLY A 429 -7.48 22.51 12.75
C GLY A 429 -7.92 21.03 12.78
N ALA A 430 -7.33 20.22 13.65
CA ALA A 430 -7.77 18.84 13.87
C ALA A 430 -9.13 18.80 14.57
N VAL A 431 -9.93 17.76 14.32
CA VAL A 431 -11.17 17.52 15.08
C VAL A 431 -10.80 17.03 16.48
N VAL A 432 -11.25 17.73 17.51
CA VAL A 432 -11.05 17.28 18.90
C VAL A 432 -12.03 16.15 19.20
N VAL A 433 -11.51 15.03 19.69
CA VAL A 433 -12.32 13.87 20.07
C VAL A 433 -12.08 13.44 21.51
N ASP A 434 -13.08 12.76 22.08
CA ASP A 434 -12.90 12.06 23.35
C ASP A 434 -12.07 10.77 23.17
N ARG A 435 -11.75 10.10 24.28
CA ARG A 435 -11.03 8.81 24.24
C ARG A 435 -11.78 7.70 23.52
N THR A 436 -13.08 7.84 23.29
CA THR A 436 -13.89 6.88 22.53
C THR A 436 -13.93 7.19 21.03
N LEU A 437 -13.23 8.25 20.60
CA LEU A 437 -13.13 8.75 19.21
C LEU A 437 -14.36 9.56 18.74
N ARG A 438 -15.24 9.98 19.66
CA ARG A 438 -16.39 10.84 19.35
C ARG A 438 -15.94 12.28 19.25
N ALA A 439 -16.39 12.98 18.21
CA ALA A 439 -16.10 14.39 18.04
C ALA A 439 -16.88 15.25 19.06
N PHE A 440 -16.19 16.18 19.71
CA PHE A 440 -16.83 17.11 20.63
C PHE A 440 -17.75 18.09 19.89
N GLY A 441 -18.91 18.39 20.47
CA GLY A 441 -19.89 19.32 19.90
C GLY A 441 -20.65 18.80 18.67
N MET A 442 -20.42 17.55 18.24
CA MET A 442 -21.07 16.97 17.06
C MET A 442 -21.71 15.62 17.38
N ASP A 443 -23.05 15.57 17.38
CA ASP A 443 -23.77 14.31 17.61
C ASP A 443 -23.51 13.28 16.50
N ARG A 444 -23.20 12.05 16.91
CA ARG A 444 -22.96 10.89 16.01
C ARG A 444 -21.83 11.05 15.00
N VAL A 445 -20.94 12.03 15.20
CA VAL A 445 -19.72 12.23 14.41
C VAL A 445 -18.52 11.68 15.17
N TRP A 446 -17.63 10.99 14.46
CA TRP A 446 -16.41 10.39 14.95
C TRP A 446 -15.26 10.83 14.06
N ALA A 447 -14.05 10.95 14.61
CA ALA A 447 -12.87 11.27 13.82
C ALA A 447 -11.67 10.40 14.20
N ILE A 448 -10.89 9.99 13.21
CA ILE A 448 -9.74 9.08 13.36
C ILE A 448 -8.60 9.47 12.43
N GLY A 449 -7.39 8.96 12.68
CA GLY A 449 -6.18 9.24 11.91
C GLY A 449 -5.73 10.69 12.02
N ASP A 450 -4.93 11.15 11.07
CA ASP A 450 -4.27 12.46 11.13
C ASP A 450 -5.23 13.67 11.14
N CYS A 451 -6.52 13.48 10.88
CA CYS A 451 -7.52 14.55 11.00
C CYS A 451 -8.06 14.75 12.42
N ALA A 452 -7.76 13.85 13.36
CA ALA A 452 -8.28 13.87 14.72
C ALA A 452 -7.17 14.15 15.74
N GLN A 453 -7.51 14.89 16.79
CA GLN A 453 -6.68 15.06 17.97
C GLN A 453 -7.18 14.11 19.06
N ILE A 454 -6.53 12.94 19.17
CA ILE A 454 -6.97 11.83 20.02
C ILE A 454 -6.13 11.79 21.31
N PRO A 455 -6.73 11.96 22.50
CA PRO A 455 -5.99 11.96 23.76
C PRO A 455 -5.46 10.57 24.12
N ALA A 456 -4.19 10.51 24.51
CA ALA A 456 -3.52 9.31 25.01
C ALA A 456 -3.66 9.18 26.54
N ASP A 457 -3.18 8.06 27.10
CA ASP A 457 -3.27 7.77 28.55
C ASP A 457 -2.41 8.71 29.41
N ASP A 458 -1.31 9.23 28.85
CA ASP A 458 -0.26 10.03 29.51
C ASP A 458 -0.48 11.55 29.43
N GLY A 459 -1.64 11.99 28.93
CA GLY A 459 -1.95 13.41 28.74
C GLY A 459 -1.43 14.00 27.42
N ALA A 460 -0.66 13.24 26.63
CA ALA A 460 -0.29 13.61 25.27
C ALA A 460 -1.39 13.21 24.27
N PHE A 461 -1.10 13.37 22.97
CA PHE A 461 -1.98 12.93 21.89
C PHE A 461 -1.34 11.78 21.10
N HIS A 462 -2.16 10.89 20.57
CA HIS A 462 -1.68 9.83 19.68
C HIS A 462 -1.02 10.42 18.41
N PRO A 463 0.14 9.88 17.98
CA PRO A 463 0.87 10.41 16.83
C PRO A 463 0.19 10.06 15.50
N PRO A 464 0.28 10.95 14.49
CA PRO A 464 -0.35 10.79 13.17
C PRO A 464 0.40 9.75 12.32
N THR A 465 0.12 8.47 12.56
CA THR A 465 0.81 7.35 11.91
C THR A 465 -0.18 6.35 11.33
N ALA A 466 0.21 5.67 10.25
CA ALA A 466 -0.59 4.60 9.66
C ALA A 466 -0.95 3.50 10.69
N GLN A 467 -0.03 3.18 11.61
CA GLN A 467 -0.28 2.18 12.66
C GLN A 467 -1.43 2.59 13.57
N HIS A 468 -1.46 3.84 13.99
CA HIS A 468 -2.54 4.41 14.81
C HIS A 468 -3.84 4.46 14.02
N ALA A 469 -3.83 5.05 12.83
CA ALA A 469 -5.03 5.17 11.98
C ALA A 469 -5.71 3.81 11.72
N MET A 470 -4.94 2.76 11.42
CA MET A 470 -5.52 1.41 11.22
C MET A 470 -6.19 0.84 12.48
N ARG A 471 -5.64 1.13 13.67
CA ARG A 471 -6.15 0.66 14.95
C ARG A 471 -7.36 1.47 15.40
N GLU A 472 -7.33 2.77 15.21
CA GLU A 472 -8.44 3.69 15.42
C GLU A 472 -9.62 3.34 14.51
N GLY A 473 -9.36 3.02 13.24
CA GLY A 473 -10.39 2.52 12.32
C GLY A 473 -11.10 1.27 12.86
N ARG A 474 -10.38 0.34 13.47
CA ARG A 474 -11.00 -0.82 14.14
C ARG A 474 -11.81 -0.39 15.35
N ALA A 475 -11.26 0.47 16.20
CA ALA A 475 -11.89 0.90 17.45
C ALA A 475 -13.17 1.71 17.20
N VAL A 476 -13.17 2.65 16.24
CA VAL A 476 -14.36 3.46 15.93
C VAL A 476 -15.50 2.60 15.40
N ALA A 477 -15.21 1.59 14.58
CA ALA A 477 -16.22 0.67 14.08
C ALA A 477 -16.82 -0.18 15.20
N ASP A 478 -15.99 -0.63 16.15
CA ASP A 478 -16.45 -1.36 17.34
C ASP A 478 -17.30 -0.47 18.27
N ASN A 479 -16.89 0.78 18.46
CA ASN A 479 -17.64 1.76 19.26
C ASN A 479 -18.97 2.14 18.64
N ILE A 480 -19.03 2.39 17.33
CA ILE A 480 -20.30 2.63 16.62
C ILE A 480 -21.22 1.41 16.74
N ALA A 481 -20.70 0.21 16.56
CA ALA A 481 -21.48 -1.02 16.69
C ALA A 481 -21.99 -1.25 18.13
N ALA A 482 -21.24 -0.87 19.16
CA ALA A 482 -21.67 -0.91 20.54
C ALA A 482 -22.82 0.10 20.78
N VAL A 483 -22.67 1.33 20.30
CA VAL A 483 -23.66 2.40 20.44
C VAL A 483 -24.97 2.05 19.76
N LEU A 484 -24.93 1.45 18.56
CA LEU A 484 -26.12 0.95 17.87
C LEU A 484 -26.86 -0.16 18.64
N LYS A 485 -26.20 -0.83 19.58
CA LYS A 485 -26.79 -1.82 20.49
C LYS A 485 -27.16 -1.24 21.86
N GLY A 486 -27.09 0.08 22.05
CA GLY A 486 -27.31 0.73 23.35
C GLY A 486 -26.19 0.47 24.37
N GLN A 487 -25.03 0.00 23.93
CA GLN A 487 -23.88 -0.27 24.79
C GLN A 487 -22.95 0.95 24.87
N ARG A 488 -22.16 1.02 25.93
CA ARG A 488 -21.17 2.10 26.12
C ARG A 488 -19.96 1.89 25.20
N PRO A 489 -19.48 2.94 24.51
CA PRO A 489 -18.25 2.85 23.73
C PRO A 489 -17.03 2.74 24.63
N MET A 490 -15.97 2.12 24.14
CA MET A 490 -14.74 1.85 24.88
C MET A 490 -13.64 2.87 24.52
N PRO A 491 -12.80 3.28 25.50
CA PRO A 491 -11.62 4.08 25.23
C PRO A 491 -10.65 3.41 24.26
N PHE A 492 -10.13 4.17 23.30
CA PHE A 492 -9.04 3.76 22.44
C PHE A 492 -7.71 3.78 23.20
N ARG A 493 -6.96 2.69 23.07
CA ARG A 493 -5.61 2.55 23.63
C ARG A 493 -4.73 1.80 22.65
N PHE A 494 -3.61 2.43 22.29
CA PHE A 494 -2.60 1.79 21.47
C PHE A 494 -1.23 2.42 21.76
N ARG A 495 -0.18 1.60 21.72
CA ARG A 495 1.20 2.06 21.78
C ARG A 495 1.92 1.62 20.52
N THR A 496 2.76 2.49 19.97
CA THR A 496 3.61 2.17 18.82
C THR A 496 4.44 0.94 19.12
N ILE A 497 4.45 -0.03 18.19
CA ILE A 497 5.16 -1.29 18.37
C ILE A 497 6.63 -1.14 17.95
N GLY A 498 6.87 -0.37 16.90
CA GLY A 498 8.18 -0.05 16.37
C GLY A 498 8.08 0.91 15.20
N THR A 499 9.21 1.54 14.89
CA THR A 499 9.33 2.60 13.89
C THR A 499 10.63 2.38 13.13
N PHE A 500 10.59 2.51 11.79
CA PHE A 500 11.74 2.32 10.93
C PHE A 500 11.75 3.37 9.82
N VAL A 501 12.94 3.73 9.38
CA VAL A 501 13.23 4.62 8.26
C VAL A 501 14.18 3.92 7.29
N ALA A 502 13.86 3.95 6.00
CA ALA A 502 14.82 3.53 4.96
C ALA A 502 15.84 4.65 4.73
N LEU A 503 17.11 4.30 4.58
CA LEU A 503 18.20 5.26 4.37
C LEU A 503 18.89 5.05 3.01
N GLY A 504 18.27 4.34 2.07
CA GLY A 504 18.87 3.97 0.78
C GLY A 504 20.04 2.97 0.90
N HIS A 505 20.52 2.44 -0.23
CA HIS A 505 21.65 1.51 -0.36
C HIS A 505 21.64 0.41 0.72
N ARG A 506 20.54 -0.35 0.79
CA ARG A 506 20.38 -1.49 1.71
C ARG A 506 20.65 -1.16 3.18
N THR A 507 20.39 0.09 3.56
CA THR A 507 20.59 0.59 4.93
C THR A 507 19.30 1.15 5.48
N ALA A 508 19.02 0.88 6.75
CA ALA A 508 17.89 1.47 7.47
C ALA A 508 18.28 1.77 8.92
N ALA A 509 17.40 2.47 9.62
CA ALA A 509 17.45 2.65 11.07
C ALA A 509 16.06 2.45 11.64
N GLY A 510 15.95 1.93 12.86
CA GLY A 510 14.66 1.78 13.50
C GLY A 510 14.73 1.13 14.85
N GLU A 511 13.59 1.07 15.52
CA GLU A 511 13.48 0.49 16.85
C GLU A 511 12.21 -0.34 16.97
N ILE A 512 12.30 -1.44 17.72
CA ILE A 512 11.16 -2.29 18.07
C ILE A 512 11.08 -2.34 19.59
N ARG A 513 9.97 -1.86 20.16
CA ARG A 513 9.76 -1.77 21.61
C ARG A 513 10.97 -1.15 22.35
N GLY A 514 11.53 -0.09 21.78
CA GLY A 514 12.69 0.63 22.32
C GLY A 514 14.06 -0.02 22.09
N ARG A 515 14.14 -1.18 21.44
CA ARG A 515 15.42 -1.79 21.05
C ARG A 515 15.87 -1.25 19.69
N PRO A 516 17.04 -0.61 19.58
CA PRO A 516 17.52 -0.02 18.32
C PRO A 516 18.08 -1.09 17.38
N PHE A 517 17.90 -0.87 16.08
CA PHE A 517 18.44 -1.63 14.97
C PHE A 517 18.98 -0.65 13.92
N SER A 518 20.12 -0.95 13.31
CA SER A 518 20.72 -0.12 12.27
C SER A 518 21.39 -0.96 11.17
N GLY A 519 21.69 -0.30 10.05
CA GLY A 519 22.44 -0.92 8.95
C GLY A 519 21.63 -1.93 8.15
N LEU A 520 22.32 -2.97 7.69
CA LEU A 520 21.72 -4.03 6.88
C LEU A 520 20.67 -4.84 7.65
N SER A 521 20.89 -5.08 8.95
CA SER A 521 19.94 -5.83 9.78
C SER A 521 18.61 -5.08 9.94
N ALA A 522 18.66 -3.77 10.17
CA ALA A 522 17.48 -2.91 10.18
C ALA A 522 16.80 -2.88 8.80
N TRP A 523 17.56 -2.90 7.71
CA TRP A 523 17.01 -2.87 6.36
C TRP A 523 16.26 -4.18 6.02
N LEU A 524 16.81 -5.33 6.40
CA LEU A 524 16.11 -6.61 6.25
C LEU A 524 14.83 -6.66 7.10
N LEU A 525 14.87 -6.15 8.33
CA LEU A 525 13.69 -6.02 9.18
C LEU A 525 12.65 -5.08 8.56
N TRP A 526 13.08 -3.94 8.03
CA TRP A 526 12.23 -2.99 7.32
C TRP A 526 11.51 -3.68 6.16
N ARG A 527 12.25 -4.34 5.25
CA ARG A 527 11.69 -5.07 4.10
C ARG A 527 10.68 -6.13 4.56
N GLY A 528 11.04 -6.97 5.53
CA GLY A 528 10.16 -8.01 6.06
C GLY A 528 8.87 -7.49 6.72
N ILE A 529 8.99 -6.47 7.58
CA ILE A 529 7.86 -5.88 8.30
C ILE A 529 6.87 -5.20 7.35
N TYR A 530 7.38 -4.38 6.43
CA TYR A 530 6.51 -3.66 5.51
C TYR A 530 5.87 -4.58 4.47
N LEU A 531 6.60 -5.60 3.99
CA LEU A 531 6.03 -6.67 3.16
C LEU A 531 4.88 -7.38 3.89
N ALA A 532 5.07 -7.76 5.16
CA ALA A 532 4.02 -8.42 5.95
C ALA A 532 2.78 -7.53 6.17
N LYS A 533 2.98 -6.21 6.26
CA LYS A 533 1.91 -5.21 6.48
C LYS A 533 1.12 -4.88 5.22
N LEU A 534 1.64 -5.16 4.02
CA LEU A 534 0.90 -4.92 2.78
C LEU A 534 -0.42 -5.73 2.76
N PRO A 535 -1.52 -5.09 2.35
CA PRO A 535 -2.82 -5.73 2.29
C PRO A 535 -2.94 -6.66 1.07
N GLY A 536 -3.09 -7.96 1.34
CA GLY A 536 -3.28 -8.98 0.31
C GLY A 536 -1.98 -9.67 -0.10
N VAL A 537 -2.06 -10.95 -0.48
CA VAL A 537 -0.88 -11.76 -0.85
C VAL A 537 -0.34 -11.35 -2.21
N GLU A 538 -1.21 -11.03 -3.17
CA GLU A 538 -0.82 -10.55 -4.51
C GLU A 538 0.16 -9.36 -4.41
N ARG A 539 -0.19 -8.32 -3.63
CA ARG A 539 0.64 -7.13 -3.48
C ARG A 539 2.01 -7.45 -2.88
N ARG A 540 2.06 -8.39 -1.94
CA ARG A 540 3.32 -8.85 -1.36
C ARG A 540 4.20 -9.53 -2.40
N VAL A 541 3.62 -10.41 -3.22
CA VAL A 541 4.38 -11.08 -4.29
C VAL A 541 4.89 -10.06 -5.30
N ARG A 542 4.06 -9.11 -5.72
CA ARG A 542 4.47 -8.05 -6.66
C ARG A 542 5.62 -7.19 -6.10
N VAL A 543 5.48 -6.68 -4.88
CA VAL A 543 6.55 -5.91 -4.21
C VAL A 543 7.82 -6.73 -4.01
N LEU A 544 7.71 -8.02 -3.67
CA LEU A 544 8.86 -8.90 -3.57
C LEU A 544 9.56 -9.07 -4.93
N LEU A 545 8.80 -9.21 -6.01
CA LEU A 545 9.35 -9.31 -7.37
C LEU A 545 10.02 -8.00 -7.78
N ASP A 546 9.40 -6.84 -7.54
CA ASP A 546 10.02 -5.53 -7.79
C ASP A 546 11.38 -5.43 -7.11
N TRP A 547 11.45 -5.82 -5.83
CA TRP A 547 12.70 -5.80 -5.08
C TRP A 547 13.76 -6.77 -5.58
N VAL A 548 13.38 -7.92 -6.13
CA VAL A 548 14.33 -8.85 -6.77
C VAL A 548 14.81 -8.26 -8.10
N LEU A 549 13.92 -7.64 -8.87
CA LEU A 549 14.25 -7.00 -10.14
C LEU A 549 15.14 -5.78 -9.94
N ASP A 550 14.81 -4.88 -9.02
CA ASP A 550 15.63 -3.71 -8.62
C ASP A 550 17.02 -4.12 -8.12
N ALA A 551 17.16 -5.29 -7.50
CA ALA A 551 18.45 -5.81 -7.09
C ALA A 551 19.28 -6.43 -8.25
N ALA A 552 18.63 -6.85 -9.34
CA ALA A 552 19.23 -7.59 -10.45
C ALA A 552 19.42 -6.75 -11.72
N PHE A 553 18.62 -5.70 -11.90
CA PHE A 553 18.56 -4.87 -13.08
C PHE A 553 18.62 -3.38 -12.72
N PRO A 554 19.19 -2.54 -13.60
CA PRO A 554 19.10 -1.08 -13.43
C PRO A 554 17.65 -0.61 -13.40
N ARG A 555 17.44 0.54 -12.76
CA ARG A 555 16.13 1.20 -12.70
C ARG A 555 15.70 1.68 -14.09
N ASP A 556 14.40 1.64 -14.33
CA ASP A 556 13.81 2.13 -15.58
C ASP A 556 13.93 3.66 -15.65
N ILE A 557 14.46 4.18 -16.77
CA ILE A 557 14.65 5.61 -17.05
C ILE A 557 13.53 6.23 -17.91
N VAL A 558 12.50 5.46 -18.27
CA VAL A 558 11.37 5.95 -19.06
C VAL A 558 10.56 6.96 -18.24
N VAL A 559 10.41 8.15 -18.82
CA VAL A 559 9.54 9.21 -18.34
C VAL A 559 8.11 8.92 -18.79
N THR A 560 7.18 8.79 -17.84
CA THR A 560 5.80 8.33 -18.13
C THR A 560 4.75 9.44 -18.07
N GLY A 561 5.07 10.56 -17.42
CA GLY A 561 4.19 11.73 -17.35
C GLY A 561 4.17 12.53 -18.66
N PRO A 562 3.12 13.35 -18.88
CA PRO A 562 3.00 14.20 -20.06
C PRO A 562 4.19 15.15 -20.21
N PRO A 563 4.53 15.62 -21.43
CA PRO A 563 5.50 16.70 -21.64
C PRO A 563 5.18 17.88 -20.70
N ALA A 564 6.20 18.58 -20.21
CA ALA A 564 6.03 19.52 -19.10
C ALA A 564 5.22 20.75 -19.53
N ASP A 565 3.91 20.74 -19.32
CA ASP A 565 3.05 21.93 -19.44
C ASP A 565 3.02 22.68 -18.11
N GLY A 566 3.92 23.66 -17.95
CA GLY A 566 3.78 24.79 -17.01
C GLY A 566 3.51 24.48 -15.51
N PRO A 567 3.38 25.50 -14.66
CA PRO A 567 2.88 25.32 -13.30
C PRO A 567 1.43 24.82 -13.36
N ALA A 568 1.06 23.96 -12.39
CA ALA A 568 -0.27 23.38 -12.27
C ALA A 568 -1.38 24.45 -12.42
N PRO A 569 -2.57 24.10 -12.96
CA PRO A 569 -3.68 25.03 -13.01
C PRO A 569 -3.96 25.57 -11.60
N LEU A 570 -3.88 26.90 -11.46
CA LEU A 570 -4.32 27.58 -10.25
C LEU A 570 -5.78 27.14 -9.98
N PRO A 571 -6.16 26.88 -8.72
CA PRO A 571 -7.57 26.70 -8.40
C PRO A 571 -8.32 27.94 -8.87
N GLU A 572 -9.35 27.75 -9.69
CA GLU A 572 -10.17 28.83 -10.23
C GLU A 572 -10.55 29.79 -9.09
N ARG A 573 -10.05 31.02 -9.17
CA ARG A 573 -10.56 32.10 -8.34
C ARG A 573 -12.00 32.30 -8.78
N GLY A 574 -12.94 31.99 -7.89
CA GLY A 574 -14.36 32.21 -8.11
C GLY A 574 -14.60 33.58 -8.73
N ALA A 575 -15.18 33.56 -9.93
CA ALA A 575 -15.77 34.75 -10.51
C ALA A 575 -16.85 35.26 -9.56
N ARG A 576 -16.84 36.57 -9.33
CA ARG A 576 -17.87 37.31 -8.62
C ARG A 576 -19.22 37.18 -9.31
#